data_AF-A0ABD6F3B8-F1
#
_entry.id   AF-A0ABD6F3B8-F1
#
_cell.length_a   1.000
_cell.length_b   1.000
_cell.length_c   1.000
_cell.angle_alpha   90.00
_cell.angle_beta   90.00
_cell.angle_gamma   90.00
#
_symmetry.space_group_name_H-M   'P 1'
#
loop_
_entity.id
_entity.type
_entity.pdbx_description
1 polymer ?
#
loop_
_entity_poly.entity_id
_entity_poly.type
_entity_poly.pdbx_seq_one_letter_code
_entity_poly.pdbx_strand_id
1 'polypeptide(L)'
;MEKCDKVFIATQGPLETTISDFWRLAFQENVTTILMLCKVVENGKPKCVQYWPPEQGSYKNYGCMFVNNKKVEKEDKFHTYTLEILPDGCSNSNIVKLIHMMDWPDRGVPASGLTILRLLRLILPGGPCIVHCSAGIGRTGTVIAIETIVQRLWKQTPVDVRA
;
A
#
# COMPACT_ATOMS: atom_id res chain seq x y z
N MET A 1 -25.58 -0.63 0.03
CA MET A 1 -24.27 -0.61 0.73
C MET A 1 -23.97 0.83 1.08
N GLU A 2 -23.95 1.18 2.37
CA GLU A 2 -23.47 2.50 2.79
C GLU A 2 -22.00 2.65 2.37
N LYS A 3 -21.66 3.81 1.80
CA LYS A 3 -20.33 4.06 1.25
C LYS A 3 -19.31 4.08 2.40
N CYS A 4 -18.31 3.19 2.34
CA CYS A 4 -17.14 3.29 3.22
C CYS A 4 -16.39 4.57 2.84
N ASP A 5 -15.97 5.37 3.83
CA ASP A 5 -15.31 6.66 3.56
C ASP A 5 -13.93 6.47 2.92
N LYS A 6 -13.33 5.28 3.09
CA LYS A 6 -12.10 4.86 2.43
C LYS A 6 -12.40 3.83 1.34
N VAL A 7 -11.87 4.08 0.14
CA VAL A 7 -11.92 3.17 -1.00
C VAL A 7 -10.59 2.43 -1.09
N PHE A 8 -10.65 1.11 -1.22
CA PHE A 8 -9.48 0.24 -1.30
C PHE A 8 -9.38 -0.45 -2.65
N ILE A 9 -8.15 -0.56 -3.14
CA ILE A 9 -7.80 -1.41 -4.28
C ILE A 9 -6.92 -2.53 -3.74
N ALA A 10 -7.48 -3.73 -3.62
CA ALA A 10 -6.73 -4.92 -3.21
C ALA A 10 -6.05 -5.55 -4.43
N THR A 11 -4.75 -5.83 -4.32
CA THR A 11 -3.98 -6.47 -5.40
C THR A 11 -2.85 -7.33 -4.84
N GLN A 12 -2.25 -8.16 -5.70
CA GLN A 12 -1.02 -8.89 -5.40
C GLN A 12 0.20 -7.94 -5.37
N GLY A 13 1.31 -8.42 -4.81
CA GLY A 13 2.60 -7.77 -4.99
C GLY A 13 2.98 -7.73 -6.47
N PRO A 14 3.51 -6.60 -6.99
CA PRO A 14 3.96 -6.53 -8.37
C PRO A 14 4.97 -7.63 -8.71
N LEU A 15 4.87 -8.12 -9.95
CA LEU A 15 5.87 -8.96 -10.61
C LEU A 15 6.74 -8.07 -11.51
N GLU A 16 7.92 -8.54 -11.89
CA GLU A 16 8.82 -7.79 -12.80
C GLU A 16 8.09 -7.34 -14.08
N THR A 17 7.22 -8.19 -14.62
CA THR A 17 6.46 -7.93 -15.84
C THR A 17 5.27 -7.00 -15.65
N THR A 18 4.83 -6.75 -14.42
CA THR A 18 3.60 -5.98 -14.12
C THR A 18 3.86 -4.69 -13.36
N ILE A 19 5.13 -4.28 -13.17
CA ILE A 19 5.45 -3.05 -12.44
C ILE A 19 4.86 -1.82 -13.13
N SER A 20 4.97 -1.75 -14.46
CA SER A 20 4.44 -0.63 -15.25
C SER A 20 2.91 -0.54 -15.11
N ASP A 21 2.21 -1.68 -15.16
CA ASP A 21 0.75 -1.74 -14.98
C ASP A 21 0.32 -1.31 -13.58
N PHE A 22 1.07 -1.71 -12.55
CA PHE A 22 0.81 -1.30 -11.17
C PHE A 22 0.91 0.22 -10.99
N TRP A 23 1.95 0.85 -11.54
CA TRP A 23 2.08 2.31 -11.48
C TRP A 23 1.05 3.04 -12.34
N ARG A 24 0.67 2.46 -13.48
CA ARG A 24 -0.39 3.00 -14.33
C ARG A 24 -1.73 3.00 -13.58
N LEU A 25 -2.07 1.91 -12.90
CA LEU A 25 -3.23 1.83 -12.00
C LEU A 25 -3.18 2.91 -10.91
N ALA A 26 -2.04 3.04 -10.22
CA ALA A 26 -1.87 4.04 -9.17
C ALA A 26 -2.08 5.48 -9.67
N PHE A 27 -1.58 5.78 -10.88
CA PHE A 27 -1.77 7.08 -11.52
C PHE A 27 -3.23 7.31 -11.94
N GLN A 28 -3.82 6.36 -12.69
CA GLN A 28 -5.18 6.48 -13.25
C GLN A 28 -6.25 6.64 -12.17
N GLU A 29 -6.13 5.89 -11.08
CA GLU A 29 -7.08 5.93 -9.96
C GLU A 29 -6.79 7.05 -8.95
N ASN A 30 -5.79 7.91 -9.21
CA ASN A 30 -5.36 8.97 -8.30
C ASN A 30 -5.09 8.46 -6.87
N VAL A 31 -4.39 7.33 -6.78
CA VAL A 31 -4.06 6.68 -5.51
C VAL A 31 -3.21 7.61 -4.66
N THR A 32 -3.62 7.86 -3.42
CA THR A 32 -2.86 8.71 -2.50
C THR A 32 -1.91 7.90 -1.63
N THR A 33 -2.27 6.64 -1.32
CA THR A 33 -1.55 5.78 -0.39
C THR A 33 -1.44 4.36 -0.91
N ILE A 34 -0.25 3.76 -0.78
CA ILE A 34 -0.03 2.33 -0.99
C ILE A 34 0.42 1.70 0.32
N LEU A 35 -0.28 0.67 0.79
CA LEU A 35 0.15 -0.16 1.91
C LEU A 35 0.79 -1.45 1.39
N MET A 36 2.11 -1.56 1.56
CA MET A 36 2.88 -2.75 1.25
C MET A 36 3.07 -3.57 2.53
N LEU A 37 2.36 -4.69 2.61
CA LEU A 37 2.26 -5.50 3.82
C LEU A 37 3.22 -6.70 3.85
N CYS A 38 4.16 -6.80 2.92
CA CYS A 38 5.17 -7.86 2.87
C CYS A 38 6.53 -7.33 2.43
N LYS A 39 7.61 -7.99 2.85
CA LYS A 39 8.95 -7.72 2.33
C LYS A 39 9.07 -8.22 0.88
N VAL A 40 10.10 -7.76 0.17
CA VAL A 40 10.47 -8.30 -1.15
C VAL A 40 10.80 -9.79 -1.06
N VAL A 41 11.55 -10.17 -0.02
CA VAL A 41 11.88 -11.57 0.31
C VAL A 41 11.54 -11.85 1.77
N GLU A 42 10.87 -12.98 2.02
CA GLU A 42 10.56 -13.50 3.35
C GLU A 42 10.98 -14.96 3.44
N ASN A 43 11.78 -15.34 4.44
CA ASN A 43 12.28 -16.70 4.63
C ASN A 43 12.92 -17.32 3.37
N GLY A 44 13.68 -16.50 2.63
CA GLY A 44 14.34 -16.91 1.38
C GLY A 44 13.41 -17.05 0.17
N LYS A 45 12.12 -16.75 0.31
CA LYS A 45 11.14 -16.82 -0.79
C LYS A 45 10.77 -15.43 -1.29
N PRO A 46 10.75 -15.19 -2.60
CA PRO A 46 10.26 -13.94 -3.16
C PRO A 46 8.76 -13.79 -2.86
N LYS A 47 8.35 -12.60 -2.45
CA LYS A 47 6.95 -12.25 -2.14
C LYS A 47 6.44 -11.09 -2.98
N CYS A 48 7.33 -10.18 -3.36
CA CYS A 48 7.08 -8.98 -4.15
C CYS A 48 8.40 -8.52 -4.78
N VAL A 49 8.38 -7.81 -5.90
CA VAL A 49 9.58 -7.19 -6.47
C VAL A 49 9.83 -5.79 -5.89
N GLN A 50 11.05 -5.27 -6.04
CA GLN A 50 11.38 -3.89 -5.69
C GLN A 50 10.87 -2.94 -6.79
N TYR A 51 9.60 -2.56 -6.70
CA TYR A 51 8.90 -1.79 -7.75
C TYR A 51 9.00 -0.27 -7.59
N TRP A 52 9.76 0.23 -6.61
CA TRP A 52 9.99 1.67 -6.39
C TRP A 52 11.49 1.96 -6.18
N PRO A 53 11.97 3.18 -6.49
CA PRO A 53 13.32 3.61 -6.16
C PRO A 53 13.51 3.72 -4.63
N PRO A 54 14.46 3.01 -4.01
CA PRO A 54 14.54 2.90 -2.55
C PRO A 54 15.22 4.10 -1.87
N GLU A 55 16.05 4.85 -2.58
CA GLU A 55 16.85 5.95 -2.04
C GLU A 55 16.19 7.30 -2.31
N GLN A 56 16.30 8.24 -1.36
CA GLN A 56 15.81 9.60 -1.56
C GLN A 56 16.56 10.27 -2.73
N GLY A 57 15.82 10.90 -3.63
CA GLY A 57 16.35 11.53 -4.84
C GLY A 57 16.57 10.55 -6.00
N SER A 58 16.47 9.24 -5.78
CA SER A 58 16.57 8.25 -6.84
C SER A 58 15.25 8.12 -7.62
N TYR A 59 15.37 7.82 -8.91
CA TYR A 59 14.23 7.64 -9.80
C TYR A 59 14.46 6.44 -10.72
N LYS A 60 13.37 5.89 -11.27
CA LYS A 60 13.43 4.79 -12.24
C LYS A 60 12.21 4.83 -13.17
N ASN A 61 12.44 4.47 -14.43
CA ASN A 61 11.39 4.20 -15.40
C ASN A 61 10.98 2.73 -15.35
N TYR A 62 9.67 2.49 -15.29
CA TYR A 62 9.05 1.19 -15.34
C TYR A 62 8.06 1.16 -16.50
N GLY A 63 8.53 0.70 -17.67
CA GLY A 63 7.77 0.81 -18.92
C GLY A 63 7.44 2.28 -19.21
N CYS A 64 6.16 2.60 -19.38
CA CYS A 64 5.68 3.96 -19.64
C CYS A 64 5.46 4.82 -18.38
N MET A 65 5.93 4.39 -17.21
CA MET A 65 5.72 5.11 -15.95
C MET A 65 7.07 5.53 -15.35
N PHE A 66 7.24 6.82 -15.09
CA PHE A 66 8.36 7.36 -14.34
C PHE A 66 7.98 7.45 -12.86
N VAL A 67 8.89 7.01 -11.98
CA VAL A 67 8.71 7.03 -10.53
C VAL A 67 9.94 7.65 -9.88
N ASN A 68 9.74 8.70 -9.09
CA ASN A 68 10.79 9.43 -8.39
C ASN A 68 10.54 9.44 -6.88
N ASN A 69 11.54 9.04 -6.10
CA ASN A 69 11.44 9.03 -4.66
C ASN A 69 11.90 10.37 -4.08
N LYS A 70 10.94 11.19 -3.63
CA LYS A 70 11.20 12.53 -3.09
C LYS A 70 11.66 12.51 -1.64
N LYS A 71 11.22 11.52 -0.85
CA LYS A 71 11.45 11.49 0.59
C LYS A 71 11.38 10.05 1.11
N VAL A 72 12.31 9.71 2.01
CA VAL A 72 12.31 8.44 2.74
C VAL A 72 12.27 8.71 4.23
N GLU A 73 11.32 8.10 4.93
CA GLU A 73 11.18 8.17 6.38
C GLU A 73 11.14 6.75 6.94
N LYS A 74 12.04 6.44 7.88
CA LYS A 74 12.12 5.11 8.49
C LYS A 74 11.81 5.24 9.97
N GLU A 75 10.68 4.69 10.39
CA GLU A 75 10.24 4.69 11.78
C GLU A 75 9.93 3.26 12.22
N ASP A 76 10.70 2.72 13.17
CA ASP A 76 10.45 1.43 13.83
C ASP A 76 10.03 0.31 12.84
N LYS A 77 8.71 0.12 12.69
CA LYS A 77 8.07 -0.94 11.89
C LYS A 77 7.66 -0.52 10.48
N PHE A 78 7.72 0.77 10.15
CA PHE A 78 7.25 1.34 8.89
C PHE A 78 8.36 2.07 8.16
N HIS A 79 8.53 1.75 6.88
CA HIS A 79 9.28 2.59 5.95
C HIS A 79 8.30 3.31 5.05
N THR A 80 8.37 4.64 5.04
CA THR A 80 7.52 5.51 4.24
C THR A 80 8.33 6.13 3.12
N TYR A 81 7.75 6.15 1.93
CA TYR A 81 8.32 6.74 0.74
C TYR A 81 7.31 7.70 0.12
N THR A 82 7.71 8.95 -0.11
CA THR A 82 6.91 9.90 -0.88
C THR A 82 7.35 9.83 -2.33
N LEU A 83 6.50 9.30 -3.18
CA LEU A 83 6.79 9.01 -4.57
C LEU A 83 6.04 9.96 -5.48
N GLU A 84 6.76 10.59 -6.40
CA GLU A 84 6.16 11.30 -7.52
C GLU A 84 6.09 10.34 -8.71
N ILE A 85 4.89 10.19 -9.29
CA ILE A 85 4.65 9.33 -10.44
C ILE A 85 4.06 10.12 -11.59
N LEU A 86 4.51 9.85 -12.81
CA LEU A 86 3.92 10.40 -14.03
C LEU A 86 4.05 9.42 -15.20
N PRO A 87 3.08 9.37 -16.12
CA PRO A 87 3.24 8.71 -17.39
C PRO A 87 4.31 9.38 -18.24
N ASP A 88 4.99 8.60 -19.07
CA ASP A 88 5.97 9.12 -20.02
C ASP A 88 5.33 10.14 -20.99
N GLY A 89 6.07 11.20 -21.30
CA GLY A 89 5.59 12.31 -22.13
C GLY A 89 4.54 13.22 -21.49
N CYS A 90 4.18 13.01 -20.23
CA CYS A 90 3.21 13.85 -19.50
C CYS A 90 3.91 14.77 -18.49
N SER A 91 3.39 15.98 -18.28
CA SER A 91 3.86 16.90 -17.23
C SER A 91 3.10 16.76 -15.92
N ASN A 92 1.90 16.18 -15.96
CA ASN A 92 1.06 16.02 -14.77
C ASN A 92 1.57 14.82 -13.96
N SER A 93 1.97 15.08 -12.73
CA SER A 93 2.42 14.06 -11.78
C SER A 93 1.45 13.94 -10.60
N ASN A 94 1.40 12.75 -10.03
CA ASN A 94 0.69 12.45 -8.78
C ASN A 94 1.70 12.17 -7.68
N ILE A 95 1.41 12.62 -6.45
CA ILE A 95 2.17 12.26 -5.26
C ILE A 95 1.48 11.09 -4.57
N VAL A 96 2.21 10.00 -4.37
CA VAL A 96 1.74 8.78 -3.73
C VAL A 96 2.63 8.45 -2.53
N LYS A 97 2.01 8.15 -1.39
CA LYS A 97 2.72 7.72 -0.18
C LYS A 97 2.73 6.20 -0.11
N LEU A 98 3.89 5.58 -0.31
CA LEU A 98 4.09 4.14 -0.09
C LEU A 98 4.50 3.91 1.36
N ILE A 99 3.75 3.08 2.08
CA ILE A 99 4.01 2.70 3.47
C ILE A 99 4.26 1.20 3.50
N HIS A 100 5.50 0.83 3.77
CA HIS A 100 5.98 -0.54 3.81
C HIS A 100 6.11 -0.99 5.27
N MET A 101 5.26 -1.93 5.67
CA MET A 101 5.29 -2.55 6.99
C MET A 101 6.31 -3.69 7.02
N MET A 102 7.36 -3.53 7.84
CA MET A 102 8.52 -4.40 7.86
C MET A 102 8.41 -5.57 8.87
N ASP A 103 7.43 -5.54 9.77
CA ASP A 103 7.35 -6.46 10.91
C ASP A 103 6.16 -7.44 10.86
N TRP A 104 5.44 -7.53 9.73
CA TRP A 104 4.40 -8.56 9.58
C TRP A 104 5.02 -9.91 9.17
N PRO A 105 4.96 -10.96 10.02
CA PRO A 105 5.54 -12.27 9.72
C PRO A 105 4.78 -13.04 8.62
N ASP A 106 5.49 -13.87 7.83
CA ASP A 106 4.89 -14.76 6.78
C ASP A 106 3.85 -15.71 7.36
N ARG A 107 4.14 -16.24 8.55
CA ARG A 107 3.26 -17.14 9.28
C ARG A 107 2.95 -16.52 10.63
N GLY A 108 1.77 -15.91 10.74
CA GLY A 108 1.29 -15.31 11.98
C GLY A 108 0.70 -13.92 11.79
N VAL A 109 0.59 -13.21 12.90
CA VAL A 109 0.02 -11.86 12.99
C VAL A 109 1.05 -10.91 13.62
N PRO A 110 0.91 -9.59 13.45
CA PRO A 110 1.74 -8.64 14.16
C PRO A 110 1.60 -8.85 15.67
N ALA A 111 2.69 -8.65 16.41
CA ALA A 111 2.71 -8.85 17.86
C ALA A 111 1.71 -7.95 18.64
N SER A 112 1.27 -6.85 18.04
CA SER A 112 0.27 -5.96 18.61
C SER A 112 -0.70 -5.45 17.55
N GLY A 113 -2.00 -5.54 17.83
CA GLY A 113 -3.05 -4.93 17.00
C GLY A 113 -2.93 -3.40 16.87
N LEU A 114 -2.27 -2.74 17.84
CA LEU A 114 -2.01 -1.31 17.78
C LEU A 114 -1.14 -0.92 16.59
N THR A 115 -0.26 -1.82 16.12
CA THR A 115 0.55 -1.57 14.93
C THR A 115 -0.34 -1.41 13.69
N ILE A 116 -1.38 -2.24 13.55
CA ILE A 116 -2.34 -2.11 12.44
C ILE A 116 -3.17 -0.84 12.56
N LEU A 117 -3.63 -0.48 13.77
CA LEU A 117 -4.35 0.77 13.97
C LEU A 117 -3.49 2.01 13.66
N ARG A 118 -2.19 1.97 13.98
CA ARG A 118 -1.23 3.02 13.58
C ARG A 118 -1.08 3.07 12.06
N LEU A 119 -0.95 1.92 11.39
CA LEU A 119 -0.85 1.84 9.93
C LEU A 119 -2.07 2.49 9.25
N LEU A 120 -3.29 2.16 9.72
CA LEU A 120 -4.53 2.68 9.16
C LEU A 120 -4.70 4.20 9.31
N ARG A 121 -4.10 4.79 10.36
CA ARG A 121 -4.05 6.25 10.56
C ARG A 121 -3.09 6.96 9.60
N LEU A 122 -2.15 6.25 8.99
CA LEU A 122 -1.21 6.84 8.03
C LEU A 122 -1.80 6.94 6.62
N ILE A 123 -2.97 6.34 6.37
CA ILE A 123 -3.68 6.46 5.09
C ILE A 123 -4.10 7.91 4.88
N LEU A 124 -3.64 8.51 3.79
CA LEU A 124 -3.99 9.87 3.42
C LEU A 124 -5.45 9.95 2.93
N PRO A 125 -6.21 10.99 3.32
CA PRO A 125 -7.53 11.24 2.76
C PRO A 125 -7.41 11.68 1.29
N GLY A 126 -8.54 11.71 0.58
CA GLY A 126 -8.64 12.35 -0.75
C GLY A 126 -8.39 11.45 -1.96
N GLY A 127 -8.16 10.15 -1.77
CA GLY A 127 -8.12 9.19 -2.88
C GLY A 127 -8.07 7.74 -2.42
N PRO A 128 -8.12 6.78 -3.37
CA PRO A 128 -8.09 5.35 -3.05
C PRO A 128 -6.75 4.95 -2.42
N CYS A 129 -6.81 3.89 -1.61
CA CYS A 129 -5.63 3.26 -1.04
C CYS A 129 -5.41 1.89 -1.67
N ILE A 130 -4.26 1.67 -2.31
CA ILE A 130 -3.85 0.33 -2.71
C ILE A 130 -3.37 -0.42 -1.47
N VAL A 131 -3.82 -1.65 -1.29
CA VAL A 131 -3.33 -2.53 -0.24
C VAL A 131 -2.88 -3.84 -0.89
N HIS A 132 -1.62 -4.20 -0.69
CA HIS A 132 -1.10 -5.46 -1.21
C HIS A 132 -0.22 -6.17 -0.19
N CYS A 133 -0.13 -7.48 -0.35
CA CYS A 133 0.86 -8.33 0.31
C CYS A 133 1.59 -9.10 -0.80
N SER A 134 1.74 -10.42 -0.67
CA SER A 134 2.23 -11.26 -1.75
C SER A 134 1.11 -11.59 -2.74
N ALA A 135 0.08 -12.35 -2.32
CA ALA A 135 -1.05 -12.73 -3.18
C ALA A 135 -2.26 -11.77 -3.14
N GLY A 136 -2.21 -10.75 -2.28
CA GLY A 136 -3.30 -9.77 -2.16
C GLY A 136 -4.53 -10.22 -1.38
N ILE A 137 -4.45 -11.35 -0.66
CA ILE A 137 -5.60 -11.95 0.04
C ILE A 137 -5.48 -11.89 1.58
N GLY A 138 -4.42 -12.46 2.17
CA GLY A 138 -4.34 -12.67 3.62
C GLY A 138 -4.19 -11.37 4.41
N ARG A 139 -2.96 -10.83 4.49
CA ARG A 139 -2.69 -9.56 5.19
C ARG A 139 -3.53 -8.40 4.63
N THR A 140 -3.70 -8.37 3.32
CA THR A 140 -4.53 -7.38 2.60
C THR A 140 -5.97 -7.40 3.10
N GLY A 141 -6.63 -8.56 3.06
CA GLY A 141 -8.00 -8.71 3.53
C GLY A 141 -8.13 -8.42 5.02
N THR A 142 -7.15 -8.83 5.84
CA THR A 142 -7.11 -8.50 7.27
C THR A 142 -7.09 -6.99 7.52
N VAL A 143 -6.23 -6.22 6.83
CA VAL A 143 -6.16 -4.76 7.00
C VAL A 143 -7.46 -4.08 6.56
N ILE A 144 -8.01 -4.47 5.40
CA ILE A 144 -9.26 -3.91 4.88
C ILE A 144 -10.44 -4.23 5.81
N ALA A 145 -10.51 -5.47 6.31
CA ALA A 145 -11.55 -5.88 7.26
C ALA A 145 -11.47 -5.09 8.57
N ILE A 146 -10.26 -4.93 9.14
CA ILE A 146 -10.07 -4.15 10.37
C ILE A 146 -10.49 -2.70 10.16
N GLU A 147 -10.10 -2.05 9.05
CA GLU A 147 -10.54 -0.69 8.76
C GLU A 147 -12.07 -0.62 8.64
N THR A 148 -12.68 -1.56 7.93
CA THR A 148 -14.14 -1.61 7.77
C THR A 148 -14.84 -1.71 9.12
N ILE A 149 -14.33 -2.55 10.02
CA ILE A 149 -14.85 -2.70 11.38
C ILE A 149 -14.68 -1.39 12.17
N VAL A 150 -13.50 -0.78 12.14
CA VAL A 150 -13.22 0.49 12.84
C VAL A 150 -14.15 1.61 12.35
N GLN A 151 -14.35 1.73 11.04
CA GLN A 151 -15.28 2.69 10.45
C GLN A 151 -16.72 2.45 10.92
N ARG A 152 -17.16 1.19 10.93
CA ARG A 152 -18.50 0.83 11.42
C ARG A 152 -18.69 1.16 12.89
N LEU A 153 -17.68 0.88 13.73
CA LEU A 153 -17.70 1.23 15.15
C LEU A 153 -17.79 2.74 15.37
N TRP A 154 -17.04 3.54 14.62
CA TRP A 154 -17.14 5.01 14.69
C TRP A 154 -18.50 5.53 14.25
N LYS A 155 -19.13 4.88 13.25
CA LYS A 155 -20.48 5.20 12.79
C LYS A 155 -21.59 4.60 13.66
N GLN A 156 -21.24 3.89 14.74
CA GLN A 156 -22.19 3.18 15.62
C GLN A 156 -23.11 2.21 14.85
N THR A 157 -22.61 1.64 13.77
CA THR A 157 -23.33 0.65 12.95
C THR A 157 -23.01 -0.77 13.41
N PRO A 158 -23.94 -1.74 13.26
CA PRO A 158 -23.69 -3.13 13.62
C PRO A 158 -22.46 -3.72 12.90
N VAL A 159 -21.64 -4.43 13.67
CA VAL A 159 -20.46 -5.15 13.19
C VAL A 159 -20.75 -6.65 13.23
N ASP A 160 -20.54 -7.31 12.09
CA ASP A 160 -20.49 -8.77 11.99
C ASP A 160 -19.17 -9.14 11.27
N VAL A 161 -18.44 -10.08 11.86
CA VAL A 161 -17.09 -10.51 11.42
C VAL A 161 -17.10 -11.96 10.94
N ARG A 162 -18.28 -12.61 10.86
CA ARG A 162 -18.39 -14.00 10.40
C ARG A 162 -18.01 -14.12 8.92
N ALA A 163 -17.25 -15.18 8.62
CA ALA A 163 -16.93 -15.64 7.28
C ALA A 163 -18.05 -16.53 6.73
#